data_AF-A0AAJ0CW82-F1
#
_entry.id   AF-A0AAJ0CW82-F1
#
_cell.length_a   1.000
_cell.length_b   1.000
_cell.length_c   1.000
_cell.angle_alpha   90.00
_cell.angle_beta   90.00
_cell.angle_gamma   90.00
#
_symmetry.space_group_name_H-M   'P 1'
#
loop_
_entity.id
_entity.type
_entity.pdbx_description
1 polymer ?
#
loop_
_entity_poly.entity_id
_entity_poly.type
_entity_poly.pdbx_seq_one_letter_code
_entity_poly.pdbx_strand_id
1 'polypeptide(L)'
;MFVLVQKPREYFNDSSAPAPTPFRSDYWDNVVHKEFLDEYTLALSTKSAIYSGILSIDVADLKPECHTANCTWPVFPTLGVCGQCASTMIKTTCTDTTQPCVFETQHNTNMTVPQDIETDSFKIMPLQDQPNNANETRKTFVSIFELMMVSNRTTGTKSSAFQCGLWFCVKLYALAVEEGKATQTIVGVFNDTHFETTSGTDPDEHVFDHPQMSTHYPPNIKHSVSDRAVKAIRSFMDSLTQGHFQYAPTAIYFSSDWIEAMWQASADPESWVNRISRSLTNEVRVHGRIQELHSKQFEGHASRMAGYVHVQ
;
A
#
# COMPACT_ATOMS: atom_id res chain seq x y z
N MET A 1 -8.60 -37.41 -40.78
CA MET A 1 -8.59 -35.91 -40.86
C MET A 1 -7.56 -35.43 -39.85
N PHE A 2 -6.69 -34.46 -40.17
CA PHE A 2 -5.68 -33.99 -39.21
C PHE A 2 -6.19 -32.75 -38.48
N VAL A 3 -6.27 -32.81 -37.15
CA VAL A 3 -6.55 -31.64 -36.32
C VAL A 3 -5.25 -31.23 -35.63
N LEU A 4 -4.79 -30.02 -35.93
CA LEU A 4 -3.72 -29.38 -35.18
C LEU A 4 -4.28 -28.93 -33.84
N VAL A 5 -3.80 -29.52 -32.75
CA VAL A 5 -4.16 -29.16 -31.39
C VAL A 5 -2.91 -28.64 -30.71
N GLN A 6 -2.95 -27.43 -30.17
CA GLN A 6 -1.88 -26.91 -29.32
C GLN A 6 -2.08 -27.44 -27.91
N LYS A 7 -1.04 -28.02 -27.30
CA LYS A 7 -1.05 -28.42 -25.89
C LYS A 7 0.20 -27.89 -25.20
N PRO A 8 0.12 -27.51 -23.90
CA PRO A 8 1.30 -27.20 -23.11
C PRO A 8 2.19 -28.44 -23.02
N ARG A 9 3.49 -28.29 -23.29
CA ARG A 9 4.47 -29.36 -23.08
C ARG A 9 5.58 -28.84 -22.18
N GLU A 10 5.80 -29.53 -21.06
CA GLU A 10 6.93 -29.26 -20.19
C GLU A 10 8.24 -29.58 -20.91
N TYR A 11 9.22 -28.68 -20.79
CA TYR A 11 10.53 -28.82 -21.41
C TYR A 11 11.39 -29.76 -20.54
N PHE A 12 11.58 -31.01 -20.98
CA PHE A 12 12.41 -32.02 -20.29
C PHE A 12 13.86 -32.05 -20.82
N ASN A 13 14.52 -30.91 -20.96
CA ASN A 13 15.95 -30.88 -21.29
C ASN A 13 16.66 -29.70 -20.63
N ASP A 14 17.86 -29.97 -20.09
CA ASP A 14 18.80 -29.16 -19.26
C ASP A 14 19.23 -27.78 -19.82
N SER A 15 18.44 -27.15 -20.69
CA SER A 15 18.70 -25.82 -21.26
C SER A 15 17.48 -24.88 -21.22
N SER A 16 16.45 -25.20 -20.43
CA SER A 16 15.36 -24.26 -20.13
C SER A 16 15.81 -23.23 -19.11
N ALA A 17 15.77 -21.94 -19.45
CA ALA A 17 15.86 -20.89 -18.45
C ALA A 17 14.68 -21.06 -17.47
N PRO A 18 14.90 -21.13 -16.16
CA PRO A 18 13.83 -21.16 -15.18
C PRO A 18 12.93 -19.93 -15.37
N ALA A 19 11.64 -20.02 -14.99
CA ALA A 19 10.82 -18.81 -14.97
C ALA A 19 11.51 -17.80 -14.05
N PRO A 20 11.52 -16.50 -14.41
CA PRO A 20 12.21 -15.51 -13.60
C PRO A 20 11.65 -15.53 -12.18
N THR A 21 12.52 -15.28 -11.20
CA THR A 21 12.09 -15.18 -9.80
C THR A 21 11.04 -14.08 -9.68
N PRO A 22 9.89 -14.36 -9.05
CA PRO A 22 8.86 -13.35 -8.91
C PRO A 22 9.34 -12.26 -7.94
N PHE A 23 8.93 -11.01 -8.19
CA PHE A 23 9.21 -9.91 -7.25
C PHE A 23 8.64 -10.24 -5.87
N ARG A 24 9.51 -10.39 -4.88
CA ARG A 24 9.16 -10.79 -3.51
C ARG A 24 10.14 -10.17 -2.51
N SER A 25 9.67 -9.98 -1.29
CA SER A 25 10.47 -9.48 -0.17
C SER A 25 10.07 -10.18 1.13
N ASP A 26 11.07 -10.65 1.85
CA ASP A 26 10.94 -11.20 3.21
C ASP A 26 11.33 -10.13 4.25
N TYR A 27 12.22 -9.21 3.90
CA TYR A 27 12.69 -8.13 4.78
C TYR A 27 12.69 -6.78 4.08
N TRP A 28 12.31 -5.71 4.79
CA TRP A 28 12.36 -4.35 4.25
C TRP A 28 12.99 -3.35 5.22
N ASP A 29 13.94 -2.55 4.70
CA ASP A 29 14.71 -1.55 5.45
C ASP A 29 15.30 -0.52 4.49
N ASN A 30 14.47 0.03 3.58
CA ASN A 30 14.94 0.91 2.51
C ASN A 30 15.10 2.36 3.01
N VAL A 31 16.06 2.55 3.93
CA VAL A 31 16.42 3.83 4.54
C VAL A 31 17.88 4.18 4.30
N VAL A 32 18.17 5.48 4.35
CA VAL A 32 19.52 6.05 4.21
C VAL A 32 19.85 6.79 5.50
N HIS A 33 21.05 6.53 6.03
CA HIS A 33 21.58 7.22 7.20
C HIS A 33 22.06 8.63 6.82
N LYS A 34 21.63 9.64 7.59
CA LYS A 34 22.17 11.00 7.51
C LYS A 34 23.29 11.15 8.55
N GLU A 35 24.53 11.04 8.08
CA GLU A 35 25.74 11.02 8.92
C GLU A 35 25.82 12.17 9.95
N PHE A 36 25.25 13.34 9.66
CA PHE A 36 25.33 14.52 10.52
C PHE A 36 24.30 14.57 11.66
N LEU A 37 23.19 13.84 11.57
CA LEU A 37 22.08 13.91 12.53
C LEU A 37 21.79 12.59 13.24
N ASP A 38 22.55 11.54 12.91
CA ASP A 38 22.25 10.15 13.31
C ASP A 38 20.78 9.77 13.06
N GLU A 39 20.23 10.30 11.97
CA GLU A 39 18.82 10.19 11.59
C GLU A 39 18.71 9.33 10.33
N TYR A 40 17.70 8.46 10.27
CA TYR A 40 17.38 7.70 9.07
C TYR A 40 16.28 8.38 8.27
N THR A 41 16.46 8.50 6.97
CA THR A 41 15.44 8.99 6.04
C THR A 41 15.11 7.94 5.00
N LEU A 42 13.91 8.01 4.42
CA LEU A 42 13.56 7.13 3.31
C LEU A 42 14.52 7.29 2.13
N ALA A 43 14.89 6.15 1.53
CA ALA A 43 15.54 6.14 0.23
C ALA A 43 14.67 6.84 -0.83
N LEU A 44 15.32 7.37 -1.86
CA LEU A 44 14.64 8.14 -2.92
C LEU A 44 13.61 7.29 -3.68
N SER A 45 13.88 5.99 -3.88
CA SER A 45 12.93 5.07 -4.51
C SER A 45 11.62 4.98 -3.73
N THR A 46 11.70 4.86 -2.40
CA THR A 46 10.51 4.84 -1.52
C THR A 46 9.75 6.16 -1.56
N LYS A 47 10.44 7.30 -1.53
CA LYS A 47 9.80 8.62 -1.67
C LYS A 47 9.07 8.74 -3.01
N SER A 48 9.72 8.30 -4.09
CA SER A 48 9.13 8.27 -5.44
C SER A 48 7.89 7.37 -5.52
N ALA A 49 7.92 6.21 -4.88
CA ALA A 49 6.77 5.32 -4.82
C ALA A 49 5.58 5.96 -4.08
N ILE A 50 5.84 6.69 -2.99
CA ILE A 50 4.80 7.43 -2.27
C ILE A 50 4.19 8.53 -3.17
N TYR A 51 5.04 9.34 -3.80
CA TYR A 51 4.58 10.38 -4.73
C TYR A 51 3.78 9.81 -5.90
N SER A 52 4.26 8.71 -6.48
CA SER A 52 3.56 8.01 -7.55
C SER A 52 2.20 7.50 -7.07
N GLY A 53 2.10 6.97 -5.86
CA GLY A 53 0.84 6.53 -5.27
C GLY A 53 -0.17 7.66 -5.04
N ILE A 54 0.32 8.85 -4.67
CA ILE A 54 -0.53 10.03 -4.42
C ILE A 54 -0.98 10.68 -5.73
N LEU A 55 -0.06 10.88 -6.67
CA LEU A 55 -0.28 11.69 -7.87
C LEU A 55 -0.74 10.89 -9.10
N SER A 56 -0.48 9.58 -9.15
CA SER A 56 -0.84 8.79 -10.34
C SER A 56 -2.32 8.45 -10.36
N ILE A 57 -2.89 8.49 -11.57
CA ILE A 57 -4.26 8.05 -11.84
C ILE A 57 -4.38 6.53 -11.67
N ASP A 58 -3.34 5.79 -12.05
CA ASP A 58 -3.26 4.34 -11.89
C ASP A 58 -1.84 3.89 -11.56
N VAL A 59 -1.73 2.78 -10.84
CA VAL A 59 -0.48 2.11 -10.50
C VAL A 59 -0.59 0.67 -10.95
N ALA A 60 0.23 0.28 -11.93
CA ALA A 60 0.22 -1.07 -12.45
C ALA A 60 0.85 -2.06 -11.43
N ASP A 61 0.34 -3.29 -11.41
CA ASP A 61 1.00 -4.39 -10.70
C ASP A 61 2.33 -4.75 -11.39
N LEU A 62 3.30 -5.19 -10.58
CA LEU A 62 4.54 -5.78 -11.10
C LEU A 62 4.23 -7.04 -11.89
N LYS A 63 4.76 -7.12 -13.12
CA LYS A 63 4.62 -8.27 -14.00
C LYS A 63 6.01 -8.88 -14.25
N PRO A 64 6.20 -10.19 -14.00
CA PRO A 64 7.46 -10.85 -14.37
C PRO A 64 7.58 -10.96 -15.90
N GLU A 65 8.81 -10.87 -16.40
CA GLU A 65 9.09 -11.06 -17.83
C GLU A 65 9.17 -12.56 -18.18
N CYS A 66 8.04 -13.14 -18.60
CA CYS A 66 8.00 -14.54 -19.04
C CYS A 66 8.30 -14.67 -20.54
N HIS A 67 9.52 -15.09 -20.91
CA HIS A 67 9.93 -15.22 -22.32
C HIS A 67 9.28 -16.39 -23.08
N THR A 68 8.72 -17.40 -22.39
CA THR A 68 8.14 -18.59 -23.03
C THR A 68 6.64 -18.49 -23.27
N ALA A 69 6.03 -17.33 -22.97
CA ALA A 69 4.59 -17.08 -22.97
C ALA A 69 3.76 -17.87 -21.94
N ASN A 70 4.26 -19.00 -21.42
CA ASN A 70 3.63 -19.72 -20.31
C ASN A 70 4.60 -19.87 -19.14
N CYS A 71 4.31 -19.24 -18.00
CA CYS A 71 5.08 -19.38 -16.77
C CYS A 71 4.13 -19.54 -15.58
N THR A 72 4.47 -20.42 -14.65
CA THR A 72 3.67 -20.66 -13.45
C THR A 72 4.56 -20.66 -12.23
N TRP A 73 4.11 -20.00 -11.16
CA TRP A 73 4.80 -20.00 -9.87
C TRP A 73 3.91 -20.64 -8.81
N PRO A 74 4.49 -21.32 -7.80
CA PRO A 74 3.73 -21.65 -6.61
C PRO A 74 3.22 -20.37 -5.93
N VAL A 75 2.14 -20.48 -5.15
CA VAL A 75 1.68 -19.36 -4.33
C VAL A 75 2.81 -18.94 -3.39
N PHE A 76 3.18 -17.66 -3.42
CA PHE A 76 4.29 -17.15 -2.63
C PHE A 76 3.85 -15.98 -1.74
N PRO A 77 4.36 -15.91 -0.49
CA PRO A 77 4.19 -14.75 0.37
C PRO A 77 5.18 -13.66 -0.01
N THR A 78 4.81 -12.41 0.24
CA THR A 78 5.72 -11.27 0.18
C THR A 78 5.23 -10.16 1.10
N LEU A 79 6.17 -9.40 1.65
CA LEU A 79 5.88 -8.11 2.25
C LEU A 79 5.23 -7.18 1.23
N GLY A 80 4.35 -6.33 1.74
CA GLY A 80 3.72 -5.24 1.01
C GLY A 80 3.08 -4.26 1.99
N VAL A 81 2.33 -3.31 1.44
CA VAL A 81 1.54 -2.35 2.22
C VAL A 81 0.08 -2.59 1.93
N CYS A 82 -0.74 -2.59 2.98
CA CYS A 82 -2.19 -2.64 2.92
C CYS A 82 -2.75 -1.29 3.36
N GLY A 83 -3.95 -0.96 2.89
CA GLY A 83 -4.61 0.27 3.26
C GLY A 83 -6.12 0.11 3.30
N GLN A 84 -6.77 0.92 4.11
CA GLN A 84 -8.22 1.01 4.16
C GLN A 84 -8.65 2.41 4.60
N CYS A 85 -9.86 2.79 4.24
CA CYS A 85 -10.54 3.96 4.78
C CYS A 85 -11.88 3.54 5.38
N ALA A 86 -12.27 4.19 6.46
CA ALA A 86 -13.59 4.07 7.06
C ALA A 86 -14.20 5.45 7.22
N SER A 87 -15.51 5.58 6.97
CA SER A 87 -16.22 6.82 7.27
C SER A 87 -16.18 7.08 8.78
N THR A 88 -15.94 8.33 9.18
CA THR A 88 -16.02 8.76 10.58
C THR A 88 -17.14 9.78 10.77
N MET A 89 -17.62 9.90 12.01
CA MET A 89 -18.70 10.82 12.35
C MET A 89 -18.16 12.25 12.49
N ILE A 90 -18.96 13.22 12.00
CA ILE A 90 -18.67 14.64 12.16
C ILE A 90 -19.67 15.25 13.14
N LYS A 91 -19.15 15.85 14.20
CA LYS A 91 -19.91 16.71 15.09
C LYS A 91 -19.94 18.11 14.50
N THR A 92 -21.15 18.64 14.30
CA THR A 92 -21.33 20.01 13.80
C THR A 92 -21.89 20.88 14.92
N THR A 93 -21.24 22.00 15.18
CA THR A 93 -21.67 23.00 16.17
C THR A 93 -21.78 24.35 15.47
N CYS A 94 -22.99 24.86 15.36
CA CYS A 94 -23.26 26.21 14.82
C CYS A 94 -23.85 27.05 15.95
N THR A 95 -23.25 28.20 16.25
CA THR A 95 -23.66 29.06 17.37
C THR A 95 -24.89 29.92 17.05
N ASP A 96 -25.07 30.36 15.78
CA ASP A 96 -26.24 31.10 15.27
C ASP A 96 -26.25 31.07 13.72
N THR A 97 -27.33 31.53 13.06
CA THR A 97 -27.46 31.57 11.58
C THR A 97 -26.51 32.54 10.86
N THR A 98 -25.84 33.42 11.60
CA THR A 98 -24.90 34.42 11.04
C THR A 98 -23.44 34.13 11.40
N GLN A 99 -23.21 33.07 12.20
CA GLN A 99 -21.88 32.68 12.67
C GLN A 99 -21.37 31.45 11.91
N PRO A 100 -20.05 31.29 11.78
CA PRO A 100 -19.50 30.12 11.12
C PRO A 100 -19.79 28.85 11.91
N CYS A 101 -20.06 27.75 11.19
CA CYS A 101 -20.22 26.43 11.79
C CYS A 101 -18.84 25.78 11.99
N VAL A 102 -18.67 25.13 13.13
CA VAL A 102 -17.49 24.31 13.43
C VAL A 102 -17.84 22.85 13.19
N PHE A 103 -17.04 22.20 12.36
CA PHE A 103 -17.08 20.77 12.06
C PHE A 103 -15.90 20.11 12.76
N GLU A 104 -16.13 19.01 13.46
CA GLU A 104 -15.13 18.33 14.27
C GLU A 104 -15.27 16.81 14.16
N THR A 105 -14.17 16.09 13.96
CA THR A 105 -14.11 14.62 14.07
C THR A 105 -13.80 14.17 15.51
N GLN A 106 -13.90 12.87 15.76
CA GLN A 106 -13.57 12.27 17.06
C GLN A 106 -12.10 12.46 17.48
N HIS A 107 -11.19 12.71 16.53
CA HIS A 107 -9.76 12.86 16.77
C HIS A 107 -9.27 14.32 16.65
N ASN A 108 -10.14 15.29 16.94
CA ASN A 108 -9.86 16.73 16.96
C ASN A 108 -9.47 17.34 15.60
N THR A 109 -9.76 16.69 14.48
CA THR A 109 -9.70 17.36 13.18
C THR A 109 -10.89 18.29 13.09
N ASN A 110 -10.63 19.59 13.19
CA ASN A 110 -11.67 20.61 13.14
C ASN A 110 -11.53 21.57 11.96
N MET A 111 -12.65 22.15 11.56
CA MET A 111 -12.73 23.11 10.46
C MET A 111 -13.89 24.07 10.70
N THR A 112 -13.66 25.33 10.40
CA THR A 112 -14.67 26.39 10.56
C THR A 112 -15.09 26.87 9.18
N VAL A 113 -16.39 26.81 8.87
CA VAL A 113 -16.93 27.18 7.56
C VAL A 113 -18.01 28.26 7.71
N PRO A 114 -17.94 29.37 6.96
CA PRO A 114 -18.97 30.41 6.99
C PRO A 114 -20.29 29.91 6.37
N GLN A 115 -21.43 30.26 6.97
CA GLN A 115 -22.76 29.80 6.52
C GLN A 115 -23.26 30.50 5.25
N ASP A 116 -22.92 31.77 5.01
CA ASP A 116 -23.54 32.58 3.95
C ASP A 116 -22.73 32.64 2.64
N ILE A 117 -21.64 31.87 2.54
CA ILE A 117 -20.74 31.91 1.39
C ILE A 117 -20.58 30.49 0.84
N GLU A 118 -20.78 30.34 -0.47
CA GLU A 118 -20.46 29.09 -1.14
C GLU A 118 -18.97 28.78 -0.98
N THR A 119 -18.68 27.68 -0.30
CA THR A 119 -17.33 27.32 0.07
C THR A 119 -17.16 25.81 -0.02
N ASP A 120 -16.00 25.39 -0.52
CA ASP A 120 -15.56 24.01 -0.34
C ASP A 120 -14.31 24.04 0.51
N SER A 121 -14.29 23.26 1.57
CA SER A 121 -13.17 23.18 2.49
C SER A 121 -12.80 21.73 2.67
N PHE A 122 -11.50 21.46 2.59
CA PHE A 122 -10.91 20.15 2.81
C PHE A 122 -9.76 20.28 3.79
N LYS A 123 -9.66 19.32 4.70
CA LYS A 123 -8.56 19.25 5.66
C LYS A 123 -8.14 17.80 5.81
N ILE A 124 -6.84 17.59 5.81
CA ILE A 124 -6.24 16.31 6.12
C ILE A 124 -5.25 16.50 7.27
N MET A 125 -5.30 15.59 8.23
CA MET A 125 -4.44 15.63 9.40
C MET A 125 -3.90 14.23 9.69
N PRO A 126 -2.59 14.08 9.94
CA PRO A 126 -2.07 12.83 10.47
C PRO A 126 -2.61 12.63 11.89
N LEU A 127 -3.00 11.40 12.19
CA LEU A 127 -3.31 11.00 13.56
C LEU A 127 -2.00 10.54 14.22
N GLN A 128 -1.58 11.25 15.26
CA GLN A 128 -0.51 10.74 16.11
C GLN A 128 -0.98 9.45 16.77
N ASP A 129 -0.10 8.45 16.79
CA ASP A 129 -0.36 7.19 17.49
C ASP A 129 -0.89 7.52 18.89
N GLN A 130 -2.16 7.17 19.16
CA GLN A 130 -2.52 6.95 20.55
C GLN A 130 -1.63 5.84 21.07
N PRO A 131 -1.02 5.98 22.27
CA PRO A 131 -0.26 4.90 22.85
C PRO A 131 -1.16 3.68 22.90
N ASN A 132 -0.73 2.63 22.20
CA ASN A 132 -1.35 1.31 22.21
C ASN A 132 -1.89 1.02 23.61
N ASN A 133 -3.21 0.91 23.75
CA ASN A 133 -3.70 -0.19 24.56
C ASN A 133 -3.03 -1.42 23.94
N ALA A 134 -2.09 -2.03 24.64
CA ALA A 134 -1.22 -3.11 24.16
C ALA A 134 -1.97 -4.35 23.62
N ASN A 135 -3.30 -4.30 23.57
CA ASN A 135 -4.19 -5.37 23.17
C ASN A 135 -4.98 -5.14 21.86
N GLU A 136 -5.02 -3.94 21.26
CA GLU A 136 -6.07 -3.68 20.24
C GLU A 136 -5.62 -3.51 18.78
N THR A 137 -4.35 -3.22 18.47
CA THR A 137 -3.89 -3.24 17.06
C THR A 137 -2.49 -3.80 16.89
N ARG A 138 -2.41 -5.09 16.56
CA ARG A 138 -1.17 -5.78 16.15
C ARG A 138 -0.76 -5.41 14.71
N LYS A 139 -0.91 -4.16 14.28
CA LYS A 139 -0.56 -3.74 12.91
C LYS A 139 0.59 -2.74 12.95
N THR A 140 1.58 -2.93 12.09
CA THR A 140 2.64 -1.94 11.87
C THR A 140 2.17 -0.84 10.91
N PHE A 141 1.50 0.17 11.45
CA PHE A 141 1.05 1.32 10.68
C PHE A 141 2.22 2.19 10.20
N VAL A 142 2.14 2.59 8.92
CA VAL A 142 3.06 3.54 8.29
C VAL A 142 2.45 4.92 8.12
N SER A 143 1.13 5.04 8.18
CA SER A 143 0.41 6.31 8.21
C SER A 143 -1.02 6.07 8.67
N ILE A 144 -1.53 6.96 9.53
CA ILE A 144 -2.95 7.03 9.87
C ILE A 144 -3.31 8.50 9.77
N PHE A 145 -4.40 8.83 9.08
CA PHE A 145 -4.82 10.21 8.88
C PHE A 145 -6.33 10.31 8.74
N GLU A 146 -6.86 11.49 9.05
CA GLU A 146 -8.24 11.83 8.80
C GLU A 146 -8.35 12.81 7.64
N LEU A 147 -9.36 12.59 6.82
CA LEU A 147 -9.81 13.48 5.76
C LEU A 147 -11.15 14.06 6.20
N MET A 148 -11.33 15.36 6.10
CA MET A 148 -12.61 16.03 6.28
C MET A 148 -12.90 16.91 5.08
N MET A 149 -14.12 16.81 4.56
CA MET A 149 -14.66 17.66 3.52
C MET A 149 -15.95 18.33 4.00
N VAL A 150 -16.06 19.61 3.72
CA VAL A 150 -17.30 20.38 3.93
C VAL A 150 -17.54 21.22 2.68
N SER A 151 -18.70 21.04 2.06
CA SER A 151 -19.18 21.86 0.95
C SER A 151 -20.41 22.61 1.41
N ASN A 152 -20.34 23.92 1.46
CA ASN A 152 -21.46 24.79 1.75
C ASN A 152 -22.01 25.39 0.45
N ARG A 153 -23.31 25.18 0.21
CA ARG A 153 -24.02 25.66 -0.99
C ARG A 153 -25.34 26.28 -0.56
N THR A 154 -25.95 27.07 -1.44
CA THR A 154 -27.32 27.60 -1.25
C THR A 154 -28.36 26.52 -0.97
N THR A 155 -28.15 25.30 -1.45
CA THR A 155 -29.02 24.14 -1.21
C THR A 155 -28.80 23.43 0.13
N GLY A 156 -27.80 23.86 0.91
CA GLY A 156 -27.42 23.29 2.19
C GLY A 156 -25.96 22.85 2.27
N THR A 157 -25.49 22.60 3.48
CA THR A 157 -24.13 22.13 3.76
C THR A 157 -24.06 20.60 3.70
N LYS A 158 -23.08 20.08 2.95
CA LYS A 158 -22.71 18.66 2.94
C LYS A 158 -21.37 18.50 3.62
N SER A 159 -21.23 17.46 4.43
CA SER A 159 -19.96 17.13 5.06
C SER A 159 -19.74 15.63 5.08
N SER A 160 -18.48 15.23 4.97
CA SER A 160 -18.04 13.83 5.03
C SER A 160 -16.64 13.77 5.59
N ALA A 161 -16.36 12.76 6.40
CA ALA A 161 -15.03 12.54 6.93
C ALA A 161 -14.67 11.05 6.88
N PHE A 162 -13.39 10.78 6.69
CA PHE A 162 -12.84 9.44 6.59
C PHE A 162 -11.58 9.33 7.43
N GLN A 163 -11.43 8.22 8.15
CA GLN A 163 -10.17 7.83 8.75
C GLN A 163 -9.54 6.76 7.85
N CYS A 164 -8.34 7.04 7.37
CA CYS A 164 -7.59 6.15 6.50
C CYS A 164 -6.32 5.69 7.20
N GLY A 165 -5.91 4.46 6.93
CA GLY A 165 -4.69 3.88 7.46
C GLY A 165 -3.95 3.10 6.39
N LEU A 166 -2.63 3.15 6.46
CA LEU A 166 -1.69 2.33 5.70
C LEU A 166 -0.82 1.56 6.71
N TRP A 167 -0.65 0.26 6.50
CA TRP A 167 0.19 -0.60 7.35
C TRP A 167 0.92 -1.64 6.52
N PHE A 168 2.04 -2.14 7.03
CA PHE A 168 2.70 -3.29 6.40
C PHE A 168 1.85 -4.56 6.56
N CYS A 169 1.84 -5.40 5.54
CA CYS A 169 1.15 -6.68 5.54
C CYS A 169 1.91 -7.70 4.71
N VAL A 170 1.67 -8.99 4.95
CA VAL A 170 2.12 -10.07 4.07
C VAL A 170 0.98 -10.43 3.12
N LYS A 171 1.24 -10.39 1.82
CA LYS A 171 0.28 -10.78 0.77
C LYS A 171 0.72 -12.09 0.13
N LEU A 172 -0.24 -12.98 -0.10
CA LEU A 172 -0.02 -14.23 -0.83
C LEU A 172 -0.49 -14.05 -2.26
N TYR A 173 0.42 -14.24 -3.20
CA TYR A 173 0.13 -14.09 -4.62
C TYR A 173 0.06 -15.44 -5.32
N ALA A 174 -1.02 -15.63 -6.07
CA ALA A 174 -1.05 -16.59 -7.16
C ALA A 174 -0.71 -15.84 -8.45
N LEU A 175 0.37 -16.25 -9.10
CA LEU A 175 0.91 -15.62 -10.30
C LEU A 175 1.07 -16.67 -11.39
N ALA A 176 0.55 -16.35 -12.57
CA ALA A 176 0.73 -17.15 -13.76
C ALA A 176 0.82 -16.22 -14.98
N VAL A 177 1.53 -16.67 -16.00
CA VAL A 177 1.48 -16.12 -17.35
C VAL A 177 0.95 -17.22 -18.23
N GLU A 178 -0.16 -16.95 -18.91
CA GLU A 178 -0.75 -17.86 -19.90
C GLU A 178 -0.86 -17.10 -21.22
N GLU A 179 -0.34 -17.68 -22.29
CA GLU A 179 -0.35 -17.10 -23.64
C GLU A 179 0.24 -15.67 -23.69
N GLY A 180 1.26 -15.41 -22.88
CA GLY A 180 1.94 -14.12 -22.77
C GLY A 180 1.20 -13.09 -21.90
N LYS A 181 0.04 -13.45 -21.34
CA LYS A 181 -0.74 -12.57 -20.47
C LYS A 181 -0.53 -12.94 -19.00
N ALA A 182 0.06 -12.02 -18.24
CA ALA A 182 0.24 -12.18 -16.80
C ALA A 182 -1.07 -11.95 -16.04
N THR A 183 -1.40 -12.89 -15.15
CA THR A 183 -2.49 -12.81 -14.17
C THR A 183 -1.90 -12.93 -12.77
N GLN A 184 -2.15 -11.93 -11.93
CA GLN A 184 -1.72 -11.89 -10.55
C GLN A 184 -2.95 -11.67 -9.65
N THR A 185 -3.17 -12.55 -8.68
CA THR A 185 -4.28 -12.43 -7.73
C THR A 185 -3.80 -12.61 -6.30
N ILE A 186 -4.36 -11.82 -5.38
CA ILE A 186 -4.10 -11.97 -3.95
C ILE A 186 -5.03 -13.04 -3.40
N VAL A 187 -4.46 -14.11 -2.84
CA VAL A 187 -5.22 -15.25 -2.28
C VAL A 187 -5.24 -15.24 -0.74
N GLY A 188 -4.46 -14.36 -0.12
CA GLY A 188 -4.42 -14.21 1.34
C GLY A 188 -3.68 -12.95 1.76
N VAL A 189 -4.04 -12.41 2.92
CA VAL A 189 -3.42 -11.23 3.53
C VAL A 189 -3.27 -11.45 5.03
N PHE A 190 -2.08 -11.17 5.56
CA PHE A 190 -1.78 -11.21 7.00
C PHE A 190 -1.31 -9.85 7.47
N ASN A 191 -1.89 -9.39 8.57
CA ASN A 191 -1.67 -8.03 9.09
C ASN A 191 -1.01 -8.02 10.47
N ASP A 192 -1.06 -9.14 11.17
CA ASP A 192 -0.67 -9.21 12.57
C ASP A 192 0.85 -9.23 12.69
N THR A 193 1.35 -8.39 13.59
CA THR A 193 2.76 -8.17 13.84
C THR A 193 3.01 -8.03 15.34
N HIS A 194 4.18 -8.49 15.78
CA HIS A 194 4.75 -8.17 17.08
C HIS A 194 6.10 -7.47 16.93
N PHE A 195 6.48 -6.71 17.95
CA PHE A 195 7.75 -6.01 18.00
C PHE A 195 8.82 -6.90 18.65
N GLU A 196 9.93 -7.11 17.96
CA GLU A 196 11.11 -7.81 18.48
C GLU A 196 12.25 -6.82 18.67
N THR A 197 12.67 -6.66 19.93
CA THR A 197 13.90 -5.93 20.27
C THR A 197 15.10 -6.83 20.04
N THR A 198 16.06 -6.39 19.23
CA THR A 198 17.29 -7.13 18.98
C THR A 198 18.39 -6.67 19.94
N SER A 199 18.93 -7.59 20.74
CA SER A 199 20.10 -7.31 21.58
C SER A 199 21.37 -7.38 20.73
N GLY A 200 21.76 -6.28 20.06
CA GLY A 200 22.96 -6.26 19.21
C GLY A 200 23.08 -5.05 18.28
N THR A 201 23.79 -5.24 17.16
CA THR A 201 23.94 -4.25 16.06
C THR A 201 22.78 -4.27 15.06
N ASP A 202 21.90 -5.26 15.15
CA ASP A 202 20.75 -5.42 14.26
C ASP A 202 19.63 -4.45 14.69
N PRO A 203 18.92 -3.82 13.74
CA PRO A 203 17.84 -2.90 14.06
C PRO A 203 16.66 -3.65 14.68
N ASP A 204 15.96 -3.00 15.61
CA ASP A 204 14.68 -3.51 16.11
C ASP A 204 13.70 -3.74 14.94
N GLU A 205 12.85 -4.76 15.06
CA GLU A 205 12.01 -5.21 13.94
C GLU A 205 10.54 -5.36 14.34
N HIS A 206 9.67 -5.10 13.37
CA HIS A 206 8.28 -5.51 13.38
C HIS A 206 8.18 -6.82 12.59
N VAL A 207 7.84 -7.90 13.29
CA VAL A 207 7.83 -9.27 12.74
C VAL A 207 6.38 -9.71 12.56
N PHE A 208 6.09 -10.33 11.42
CA PHE A 208 4.75 -10.81 11.10
C PHE A 208 4.44 -12.15 11.77
N ASP A 209 3.28 -12.20 12.42
CA ASP A 209 2.66 -13.44 12.87
C ASP A 209 2.08 -14.15 11.65
N HIS A 210 2.70 -15.25 11.20
CA HIS A 210 2.08 -16.11 10.20
C HIS A 210 1.04 -16.99 10.88
N PRO A 211 -0.22 -17.00 10.42
CA PRO A 211 -1.10 -18.11 10.72
C PRO A 211 -0.40 -19.38 10.25
N GLN A 212 -0.53 -20.46 11.00
CA GLN A 212 -0.10 -21.80 10.58
C GLN A 212 -0.89 -22.19 9.33
N MET A 213 -0.53 -21.60 8.20
CA MET A 213 -1.21 -21.80 6.94
C MET A 213 -0.76 -23.16 6.46
N SER A 214 -1.74 -24.05 6.23
CA SER A 214 -1.75 -25.23 5.37
C SER A 214 -0.39 -25.84 5.01
N THR A 215 -0.26 -27.16 5.13
CA THR A 215 0.79 -28.09 4.64
C THR A 215 1.66 -27.72 3.40
N HIS A 216 1.34 -26.68 2.64
CA HIS A 216 2.06 -26.12 1.50
C HIS A 216 2.94 -24.90 1.86
N TYR A 217 2.87 -24.38 3.10
CA TYR A 217 3.72 -23.28 3.56
C TYR A 217 4.96 -23.82 4.29
N PRO A 218 6.19 -23.45 3.89
CA PRO A 218 7.38 -23.78 4.67
C PRO A 218 7.30 -23.19 6.08
N PRO A 219 7.58 -23.99 7.13
CA PRO A 219 7.33 -23.59 8.50
C PRO A 219 8.24 -22.44 9.05
N ASN A 220 9.14 -21.84 8.25
CA ASN A 220 10.24 -21.01 8.77
C ASN A 220 10.52 -19.69 8.02
N ILE A 221 9.58 -19.15 7.22
CA ILE A 221 9.83 -17.85 6.55
C ILE A 221 9.47 -16.69 7.47
N LYS A 222 10.49 -16.07 8.08
CA LYS A 222 10.33 -14.81 8.81
C LYS A 222 10.11 -13.66 7.82
N HIS A 223 9.00 -12.93 8.00
CA HIS A 223 8.77 -11.66 7.32
C HIS A 223 8.90 -10.55 8.35
N SER A 224 9.74 -9.53 8.09
CA SER A 224 9.92 -8.43 9.03
C SER A 224 10.29 -7.10 8.38
N VAL A 225 10.03 -6.01 9.09
CA VAL A 225 10.37 -4.65 8.68
C VAL A 225 11.13 -3.98 9.81
N SER A 226 12.20 -3.26 9.49
CA SER A 226 12.95 -2.53 10.53
C SER A 226 12.12 -1.39 11.12
N ASP A 227 12.21 -1.20 12.43
CA ASP A 227 11.53 -0.13 13.16
C ASP A 227 11.95 1.26 12.67
N ARG A 228 13.24 1.43 12.35
CA ARG A 228 13.75 2.66 11.76
C ARG A 228 13.10 2.99 10.42
N ALA A 229 12.81 1.99 9.59
CA ALA A 229 12.14 2.19 8.31
C ALA A 229 10.67 2.56 8.51
N VAL A 230 9.98 1.95 9.48
CA VAL A 230 8.61 2.30 9.88
C VAL A 230 8.53 3.74 10.37
N LYS A 231 9.45 4.16 11.24
CA LYS A 231 9.53 5.55 11.73
C LYS A 231 9.82 6.54 10.61
N ALA A 232 10.74 6.22 9.71
CA ALA A 232 11.10 7.08 8.59
C ALA A 232 9.93 7.26 7.61
N ILE A 233 9.20 6.19 7.28
CA ILE A 233 8.03 6.31 6.40
C ILE A 233 6.90 7.08 7.07
N ARG A 234 6.64 6.86 8.36
CA ARG A 234 5.60 7.58 9.09
C ARG A 234 5.88 9.06 9.14
N SER A 235 7.07 9.46 9.55
CA SER A 235 7.49 10.88 9.57
C SER A 235 7.33 11.55 8.19
N PHE A 236 7.72 10.84 7.13
CA PHE A 236 7.57 11.35 5.77
C PHE A 236 6.08 11.46 5.36
N MET A 237 5.28 10.43 5.60
CA MET A 237 3.85 10.43 5.29
C MET A 237 3.10 11.51 6.06
N ASP A 238 3.39 11.70 7.35
CA ASP A 238 2.76 12.72 8.19
C ASP A 238 2.98 14.13 7.62
N SER A 239 4.17 14.39 7.06
CA SER A 239 4.47 15.67 6.39
C SER A 239 3.66 15.90 5.11
N LEU A 240 3.20 14.83 4.45
CA LEU A 240 2.38 14.91 3.24
C LEU A 240 0.89 14.94 3.57
N THR A 241 0.48 14.27 4.64
CA THR A 241 -0.93 14.16 5.06
C THR A 241 -1.34 15.26 6.04
N GLN A 242 -0.64 16.39 6.05
CA GLN A 242 -0.99 17.55 6.83
C GLN A 242 -1.23 18.75 5.91
N GLY A 243 -2.47 19.22 5.87
CA GLY A 243 -2.78 20.39 5.07
C GLY A 243 -4.26 20.66 4.89
N HIS A 244 -4.55 21.70 4.12
CA HIS A 244 -5.92 22.14 3.88
C HIS A 244 -6.09 22.74 2.50
N PHE A 245 -7.32 22.67 2.02
CA PHE A 245 -7.81 23.34 0.83
C PHE A 245 -9.01 24.19 1.23
N GLN A 246 -9.10 25.38 0.65
CA GLN A 246 -10.25 26.23 0.76
C GLN A 246 -10.56 26.88 -0.59
N TYR A 247 -11.80 26.70 -1.02
CA TYR A 247 -12.43 27.41 -2.12
C TYR A 247 -13.38 28.46 -1.56
N ALA A 248 -13.22 29.69 -2.04
CA ALA A 248 -14.18 30.76 -1.91
C ALA A 248 -14.41 31.39 -3.30
N PRO A 249 -15.51 32.13 -3.53
CA PRO A 249 -15.85 32.63 -4.87
C PRO A 249 -14.77 33.49 -5.54
N THR A 250 -13.83 34.03 -4.76
CA THR A 250 -12.75 34.91 -5.23
C THR A 250 -11.35 34.27 -5.20
N ALA A 251 -11.18 33.09 -4.61
CA ALA A 251 -9.87 32.48 -4.42
C ALA A 251 -9.94 30.97 -4.23
N ILE A 252 -8.91 30.29 -4.75
CA ILE A 252 -8.65 28.88 -4.51
C ILE A 252 -7.30 28.80 -3.81
N TYR A 253 -7.26 28.13 -2.66
CA TYR A 253 -6.04 27.97 -1.88
C TYR A 253 -5.79 26.51 -1.55
N PHE A 254 -4.61 26.02 -1.93
CA PHE A 254 -4.06 24.73 -1.52
C PHE A 254 -2.81 24.97 -0.70
N SER A 255 -2.64 24.26 0.42
CA SER A 255 -1.41 24.36 1.20
C SER A 255 -0.21 23.65 0.56
N SER A 256 -0.44 22.70 -0.36
CA SER A 256 0.58 22.06 -1.20
C SER A 256 -0.03 21.29 -2.37
N ASP A 257 0.79 20.95 -3.37
CA ASP A 257 0.39 20.13 -4.52
C ASP A 257 -0.14 18.74 -4.10
N TRP A 258 0.38 18.19 -3.00
CA TRP A 258 -0.09 16.91 -2.45
C TRP A 258 -1.53 17.01 -1.94
N ILE A 259 -1.88 18.15 -1.34
CA ILE A 259 -3.22 18.42 -0.83
C ILE A 259 -4.20 18.62 -1.97
N GLU A 260 -3.77 19.24 -3.07
CA GLU A 260 -4.57 19.30 -4.30
C GLU A 260 -4.88 17.89 -4.83
N ALA A 261 -3.86 17.03 -4.94
CA ALA A 261 -4.06 15.65 -5.39
C ALA A 261 -4.96 14.84 -4.45
N MET A 262 -4.79 14.99 -3.13
CA MET A 262 -5.63 14.34 -2.12
C MET A 262 -7.08 14.81 -2.17
N TRP A 263 -7.30 16.11 -2.35
CA TRP A 263 -8.65 16.67 -2.52
C TRP A 263 -9.32 16.13 -3.78
N GLN A 264 -8.63 16.04 -4.92
CA GLN A 264 -9.18 15.44 -6.13
C GLN A 264 -9.53 13.95 -5.95
N ALA A 265 -8.76 13.24 -5.14
CA ALA A 265 -8.96 11.82 -4.86
C ALA A 265 -10.05 11.54 -3.80
N SER A 266 -10.51 12.56 -3.08
CA SER A 266 -11.43 12.44 -1.95
C SER A 266 -12.83 11.93 -2.31
N ALA A 267 -13.19 11.95 -3.60
CA ALA A 267 -14.44 11.35 -4.10
C ALA A 267 -14.46 9.81 -3.96
N ASP A 268 -13.29 9.16 -3.95
CA ASP A 268 -13.12 7.72 -3.75
C ASP A 268 -11.84 7.48 -2.93
N PRO A 269 -11.89 7.73 -1.61
CA PRO A 269 -10.72 7.65 -0.75
C PRO A 269 -10.19 6.21 -0.65
N GLU A 270 -11.05 5.20 -0.79
CA GLU A 270 -10.66 3.79 -0.75
C GLU A 270 -9.82 3.42 -1.99
N SER A 271 -10.27 3.76 -3.19
CA SER A 271 -9.49 3.55 -4.42
C SER A 271 -8.15 4.29 -4.37
N TRP A 272 -8.15 5.51 -3.83
CA TRP A 272 -6.91 6.28 -3.67
C TRP A 272 -5.92 5.65 -2.70
N VAL A 273 -6.37 5.24 -1.51
CA VAL A 273 -5.52 4.53 -0.54
C VAL A 273 -5.02 3.20 -1.12
N ASN A 274 -5.83 2.51 -1.93
CA ASN A 274 -5.41 1.31 -2.64
C ASN A 274 -4.30 1.59 -3.67
N ARG A 275 -4.31 2.73 -4.37
CA ARG A 275 -3.20 3.14 -5.26
C ARG A 275 -1.90 3.38 -4.51
N ILE A 276 -1.97 4.07 -3.37
CA ILE A 276 -0.79 4.29 -2.51
C ILE A 276 -0.27 2.96 -1.97
N SER A 277 -1.16 2.12 -1.44
CA SER A 277 -0.85 0.77 -0.95
C SER A 277 -0.18 -0.09 -2.02
N ARG A 278 -0.67 -0.05 -3.28
CA ARG A 278 -0.09 -0.79 -4.39
C ARG A 278 1.29 -0.25 -4.78
N SER A 279 1.46 1.07 -4.87
CA SER A 279 2.74 1.69 -5.20
C SER A 279 3.82 1.34 -4.18
N LEU A 280 3.50 1.44 -2.89
CA LEU A 280 4.38 1.02 -1.81
C LEU A 280 4.61 -0.50 -1.79
N THR A 281 3.59 -1.31 -2.10
CA THR A 281 3.77 -2.77 -2.24
C THR A 281 4.78 -3.10 -3.34
N ASN A 282 4.70 -2.42 -4.48
CA ASN A 282 5.65 -2.62 -5.57
C ASN A 282 7.07 -2.23 -5.15
N GLU A 283 7.22 -1.10 -4.46
CA GLU A 283 8.51 -0.67 -3.92
C GLU A 283 9.12 -1.69 -2.95
N VAL A 284 8.32 -2.18 -2.01
CA VAL A 284 8.74 -3.20 -1.04
C VAL A 284 9.18 -4.48 -1.75
N ARG A 285 8.45 -4.91 -2.78
CA ARG A 285 8.75 -6.13 -3.55
C ARG A 285 9.99 -5.99 -4.44
N VAL A 286 10.34 -4.79 -4.89
CA VAL A 286 11.50 -4.54 -5.76
C VAL A 286 12.77 -4.28 -4.96
N HIS A 287 12.68 -3.47 -3.89
CA HIS A 287 13.84 -3.02 -3.11
C HIS A 287 13.96 -3.71 -1.75
N GLY A 288 13.05 -4.62 -1.43
CA GLY A 288 13.17 -5.49 -0.27
C GLY A 288 14.18 -6.62 -0.48
N ARG A 289 14.57 -7.27 0.61
CA ARG A 289 15.51 -8.39 0.62
C ARG A 289 14.78 -9.71 0.77
N ILE A 290 15.37 -10.74 0.19
CA ILE A 290 14.94 -12.14 0.29
C ILE A 290 15.95 -12.85 1.20
N GLN A 291 15.50 -13.68 2.13
CA GLN A 291 16.41 -14.50 2.92
C GLN A 291 16.98 -15.63 2.04
N GLU A 292 18.30 -15.73 1.95
CA GLU A 292 19.00 -16.64 1.01
C GLU A 292 18.53 -18.10 1.10
N LEU A 293 18.24 -18.57 2.32
CA LEU A 293 17.73 -19.91 2.62
C LEU A 293 16.45 -20.29 1.87
N HIS A 294 15.63 -19.30 1.48
CA HIS A 294 14.33 -19.49 0.83
C HIS A 294 14.30 -18.97 -0.61
N SER A 295 15.44 -18.52 -1.15
CA SER A 295 15.51 -17.90 -2.48
C SER A 295 14.96 -18.78 -3.61
N LYS A 296 15.23 -20.10 -3.57
CA LYS A 296 14.81 -21.07 -4.59
C LYS A 296 13.42 -21.65 -4.42
N GLN A 297 12.79 -21.43 -3.25
CA GLN A 297 11.58 -22.15 -2.88
C GLN A 297 10.34 -21.77 -3.71
N PHE A 298 10.35 -20.56 -4.26
CA PHE A 298 9.26 -20.02 -5.08
C PHE A 298 9.71 -19.83 -6.54
N GLU A 299 10.73 -20.56 -6.98
CA GLU A 299 11.10 -20.62 -8.39
C GLU A 299 9.92 -21.15 -9.21
N GLY A 300 9.66 -20.50 -10.34
CA GLY A 300 8.58 -20.88 -11.24
C GLY A 300 9.05 -21.80 -12.36
N HIS A 301 8.08 -22.42 -13.01
CA HIS A 301 8.30 -23.23 -14.20
C HIS A 301 7.87 -22.48 -15.44
N ALA A 302 8.65 -22.61 -16.52
CA ALA A 302 8.38 -22.02 -17.82
C ALA A 302 8.09 -23.14 -18.83
N SER A 303 6.98 -23.03 -19.58
CA SER A 303 6.60 -23.97 -20.64
C SER A 303 6.41 -23.25 -21.97
N ARG A 304 6.51 -23.98 -23.09
CA ARG A 304 6.24 -23.45 -24.43
C ARG A 304 5.04 -24.18 -25.04
N MET A 305 4.26 -23.46 -25.84
CA MET A 305 3.20 -24.04 -26.67
C MET A 305 3.83 -24.88 -27.77
N ALA A 306 3.49 -26.16 -27.85
CA ALA A 306 3.93 -27.06 -28.92
C ALA A 306 2.73 -27.51 -29.76
N GLY A 307 2.84 -27.39 -31.09
CA GLY A 307 1.84 -27.92 -32.01
C GLY A 307 1.89 -29.45 -32.03
N TYR A 308 0.74 -30.09 -31.84
CA TYR A 308 0.60 -31.54 -31.98
C TYR A 308 -0.40 -31.87 -33.10
N VAL A 309 -0.06 -32.87 -33.90
CA VAL A 309 -0.95 -33.40 -34.94
C VAL A 309 -1.74 -34.55 -34.33
N HIS A 310 -3.03 -34.34 -34.11
CA HIS A 310 -3.94 -35.39 -33.70
C HIS A 310 -4.55 -36.04 -34.95
N VAL A 311 -4.27 -37.34 -35.13
CA VAL A 311 -4.84 -38.14 -36.23
C VAL A 311 -6.14 -38.75 -35.73
N GLN A 312 -7.26 -38.34 -36.34
CA GLN A 312 -8.57 -38.99 -36.20
C GLN A 312 -8.74 -40.09 -37.24
#